data_AF-X1RKL0-F1
#
_entry.id   AF-X1RKL0-F1
#
_cell.length_a   1.000
_cell.length_b   1.000
_cell.length_c   1.000
_cell.angle_alpha   90.00
_cell.angle_beta   90.00
_cell.angle_gamma   90.00
#
_symmetry.space_group_name_H-M   'P 1'
#
loop_
_entity.id
_entity.type
_entity.pdbx_description
1 polymer ?
#
loop_
_entity_poly.entity_id
_entity_poly.type
_entity_poly.pdbx_seq_one_letter_code
_entity_poly.pdbx_strand_id
1 'polypeptide(L)' 'MAARPKKVGLGTPITLRVEGLPEPIKTDIPTEKKTKHIRWMFRERAWVKKFVNVHNLKPGETILVTRIASR' A
#
# COMPACT_ATOMS: atom_id res chain seq x y z
N MET A 1 -19.34 16.20 6.49
CA MET A 1 -18.22 15.35 6.01
C MET A 1 -18.68 14.61 4.76
N ALA A 2 -18.17 14.97 3.57
CA ALA A 2 -18.62 14.36 2.32
C ALA A 2 -18.01 12.95 2.13
N ALA A 3 -18.87 11.94 2.00
CA ALA A 3 -18.44 10.59 1.64
C ALA A 3 -17.96 10.57 0.18
N ARG A 4 -16.72 10.11 -0.05
CA ARG A 4 -16.15 10.00 -1.39
C ARG A 4 -16.83 8.85 -2.15
N PRO A 5 -17.20 9.02 -3.43
CA PRO A 5 -17.86 7.98 -4.21
C PRO A 5 -16.97 6.73 -4.32
N LYS A 6 -17.52 5.56 -3.98
CA LYS A 6 -16.83 4.27 -4.09
C LYS A 6 -16.61 3.93 -5.58
N LYS A 7 -15.46 4.29 -6.14
CA LYS A 7 -15.04 3.80 -7.47
C LYS A 7 -14.95 2.28 -7.43
N VAL A 8 -15.71 1.62 -8.30
CA VAL A 8 -15.88 0.17 -8.31
C VAL A 8 -14.51 -0.52 -8.51
N GLY A 9 -14.06 -1.33 -7.54
CA GLY A 9 -12.75 -2.01 -7.56
C GLY A 9 -11.66 -1.36 -6.70
N LEU A 10 -12.01 -0.38 -5.86
CA LEU A 10 -11.17 0.05 -4.72
C LEU A 10 -11.19 -1.03 -3.63
N GLY A 11 -10.01 -1.31 -3.06
CA GLY A 11 -9.88 -2.10 -1.84
C GLY A 11 -10.26 -1.29 -0.60
N THR A 12 -10.09 -1.90 0.57
CA THR A 12 -10.18 -1.18 1.85
C THR A 12 -9.04 -0.16 1.92
N PRO A 13 -9.34 1.13 2.16
CA PRO A 13 -8.31 2.14 2.38
C PRO A 13 -7.45 1.76 3.59
N ILE A 14 -6.14 1.82 3.40
CA ILE A 14 -5.15 1.59 4.45
C ILE A 14 -4.16 2.76 4.47
N THR A 15 -3.55 2.95 5.64
CA THR A 15 -2.45 3.90 5.81
C THR A 15 -1.19 3.13 6.12
N LEU A 16 -0.16 3.30 5.30
CA LEU A 16 1.17 2.74 5.56
C LEU A 16 1.98 3.75 6.36
N ARG A 17 2.53 3.30 7.48
CA ARG A 17 3.63 3.97 8.17
C ARG A 17 4.90 3.27 7.74
N VAL A 18 5.74 3.97 7.00
CA VAL A 18 6.97 3.40 6.42
C VAL A 18 8.14 4.09 7.09
N GLU A 19 8.98 3.32 7.76
CA GLU A 19 10.18 3.85 8.40
C GLU A 19 11.10 4.52 7.36
N GLY A 20 11.66 5.68 7.71
CA GLY A 20 12.47 6.49 6.80
C GLY A 20 11.68 7.40 5.85
N LEU A 21 10.35 7.26 5.73
CA LEU A 21 9.52 8.21 4.98
C LEU A 21 8.80 9.17 5.93
N PRO A 22 8.85 10.50 5.69
CA PRO A 22 8.30 11.49 6.61
C PRO A 22 6.77 11.51 6.61
N GLU A 23 6.14 11.09 5.51
CA GLU A 23 4.70 11.20 5.32
C GLU A 23 4.02 9.82 5.29
N PRO A 24 2.89 9.65 5.99
CA PRO A 24 2.10 8.43 5.90
C PRO A 24 1.47 8.30 4.51
N ILE A 25 1.49 7.09 3.95
CA ILE A 25 1.00 6.81 2.60
C ILE A 25 -0.43 6.30 2.67
N LYS A 26 -1.36 7.00 2.00
CA LYS A 26 -2.74 6.55 1.82
C LYS A 26 -2.84 5.70 0.57
N THR A 27 -3.22 4.44 0.72
CA THR A 27 -3.33 3.47 -0.38
C THR A 27 -4.47 2.49 -0.12
N ASP A 28 -4.63 1.51 -1.00
CA ASP A 28 -5.55 0.39 -0.84
C ASP A 28 -4.93 -0.88 -1.43
N ILE A 29 -5.42 -2.03 -0.96
CA ILE A 29 -5.13 -3.33 -1.56
C ILE A 29 -6.38 -3.76 -2.32
N PRO A 30 -6.41 -3.63 -3.66
CA PRO A 30 -7.64 -3.80 -4.41
C PRO A 30 -8.10 -5.25 -4.41
N THR A 31 -9.41 -5.41 -4.32
CA THR A 31 -10.07 -6.72 -4.44
C THR A 31 -10.62 -6.89 -5.85
N GLU A 32 -10.40 -8.06 -6.44
CA GLU A 32 -11.00 -8.41 -7.72
C GLU A 32 -12.53 -8.53 -7.57
N LYS A 33 -13.29 -7.90 -8.47
CA LYS A 33 -14.75 -7.82 -8.35
C LYS A 33 -15.45 -9.17 -8.44
N LYS A 34 -14.96 -10.08 -9.30
CA LYS A 34 -15.62 -11.35 -9.60
C LYS A 34 -15.32 -12.42 -8.56
N THR A 35 -14.05 -12.59 -8.21
CA THR A 35 -13.58 -13.66 -7.32
C THR A 35 -13.53 -13.21 -5.86
N LYS A 36 -13.65 -11.90 -5.59
CA LYS A 36 -13.32 -11.30 -4.29
C LYS A 36 -11.88 -11.57 -3.83
N HIS A 37 -10.98 -11.98 -4.73
CA HIS A 37 -9.59 -12.22 -4.40
C HIS A 37 -8.84 -10.91 -4.21
N ILE A 38 -7.97 -10.88 -3.20
CA ILE A 38 -7.10 -9.74 -2.93
C ILE A 38 -5.99 -9.74 -3.99
N ARG A 39 -5.78 -8.61 -4.66
CA ARG A 39 -4.58 -8.41 -5.46
C ARG A 39 -3.48 -8.01 -4.49
N TRP A 40 -2.50 -8.87 -4.28
CA TRP A 40 -1.36 -8.68 -3.37
C TRP A 40 -0.41 -7.55 -3.81
N MET A 41 -0.95 -6.34 -3.91
CA MET A 41 -0.24 -5.14 -4.32
C MET A 41 -0.88 -3.92 -3.66
N PHE A 42 -0.07 -2.93 -3.34
CA PHE A 42 -0.55 -1.59 -3.06
C PHE A 42 -0.91 -0.91 -4.39
N ARG A 43 -2.06 -0.24 -4.45
CA ARG A 43 -2.46 0.53 -5.63
C ARG A 43 -1.59 1.77 -5.80
N GLU A 44 -1.43 2.56 -4.74
CA GLU A 44 -0.48 3.68 -4.73
C GLU A 44 0.94 3.14 -4.50
N ARG A 45 1.84 3.40 -5.46
CA ARG A 45 3.22 2.86 -5.48
C ARG A 45 4.29 3.93 -5.67
N ALA A 46 3.95 5.22 -5.79
CA ALA A 46 4.95 6.27 -5.96
C ALA A 46 5.96 6.33 -4.79
N TRP A 47 5.53 5.91 -3.61
CA TRP A 47 6.36 5.81 -2.41
C TRP A 47 7.46 4.77 -2.50
N VAL A 48 7.32 3.71 -3.32
CA VAL A 48 8.30 2.62 -3.43
C VAL A 48 9.64 3.15 -3.91
N LYS A 49 9.64 4.08 -4.87
CA LYS A 49 10.88 4.72 -5.36
C LYS A 49 11.56 5.52 -4.25
N LYS A 50 10.79 6.26 -3.45
CA LYS A 50 11.33 7.01 -2.31
C LYS A 50 11.92 6.08 -1.26
N PHE A 51 11.22 4.98 -0.97
CA PHE A 51 11.66 3.97 -0.01
C PHE A 51 12.98 3.30 -0.45
N VAL A 52 13.06 2.85 -1.70
CA VAL A 52 14.28 2.27 -2.29
C VAL A 52 15.47 3.24 -2.16
N ASN A 53 15.24 4.53 -2.46
CA ASN A 53 16.29 5.53 -2.38
C ASN A 53 16.76 5.81 -0.94
N VAL A 54 15.81 5.98 0.00
CA VAL A 54 16.13 6.29 1.41
C VAL A 54 16.88 5.14 2.08
N HIS A 55 16.51 3.90 1.77
CA HIS A 55 17.12 2.71 2.34
C HIS A 55 18.29 2.16 1.50
N ASN A 56 18.66 2.86 0.42
CA ASN A 56 19.72 2.47 -0.51
C ASN A 56 19.61 1.00 -0.98
N LEU A 57 18.38 0.56 -1.26
CA LEU A 57 18.11 -0.84 -1.60
C LEU A 57 18.75 -1.21 -2.94
N LYS A 58 19.39 -2.38 -2.96
CA LYS A 58 20.08 -2.91 -4.14
C LYS A 58 19.28 -4.01 -4.83
N PRO A 59 19.47 -4.21 -6.14
CA PRO A 59 18.92 -5.37 -6.83
C PRO A 59 19.32 -6.67 -6.12
N GLY A 60 18.34 -7.55 -5.89
CA GLY A 60 18.53 -8.81 -5.17
C GLY A 60 18.18 -8.76 -3.69
N GLU A 61 18.00 -7.58 -3.10
CA GLU A 61 17.54 -7.46 -1.72
C GLU A 61 16.04 -7.74 -1.59
N THR A 62 15.68 -8.35 -0.46
CA THR A 62 14.29 -8.70 -0.13
C THR A 62 13.80 -7.84 1.01
N ILE A 63 12.59 -7.30 0.87
CA ILE A 63 11.93 -6.50 1.89
C ILE A 63 10.67 -7.22 2.39
N LEU A 64 10.51 -7.26 3.71
CA LEU A 64 9.34 -7.84 4.35
C LEU A 64 8.37 -6.73 4.77
N VAL A 65 7.11 -6.86 4.36
CA VAL A 65 6.04 -5.97 4.82
C VAL A 65 5.16 -6.72 5.81
N THR A 66 5.16 -6.29 7.07
CA THR A 66 4.36 -6.89 8.14
C THR A 66 3.15 -6.02 8.48
N ARG A 67 2.06 -6.67 8.88
CA ARG A 67 0.85 -5.97 9.37
C ARG A 67 1.01 -5.74 10.87
N ILE A 68 0.94 -4.49 11.31
CA ILE A 68 1.12 -4.09 12.72
C ILE A 68 -0.20 -4.15 13.52
N ALA A 69 -1.35 -4.11 12.84
CA ALA A 69 -2.67 -4.08 13.48
C ALA A 69 -3.40 -5.43 13.41
N SER A 70 -4.13 -5.77 14.49
CA SER A 70 -5.06 -6.91 14.56
C SER A 70 -6.13 -6.87 13.45
N ARG A 71 -6.70 -8.03 13.11
CA ARG A 71 -7.62 -8.17 11.98
C ARG A 71 -8.97 -7.53 12.22
#